data_AF-A0A8C0HFU5-F1
#
_entry.id   AF-A0A8C0HFU5-F1
#
_cell.length_a   1.000
_cell.length_b   1.000
_cell.length_c   1.000
_cell.angle_alpha   90.00
_cell.angle_beta   90.00
_cell.angle_gamma   90.00
#
_symmetry.space_group_name_H-M   'P 1'
#
loop_
_entity.id
_entity.type
_entity.pdbx_description
1 polymer ?
#
loop_
_entity_poly.entity_id
_entity_poly.type
_entity_poly.pdbx_seq_one_letter_code
_entity_poly.pdbx_strand_id
1 'polypeptide(L)'
;MEEKDYLLEQALRFVHNNTEVVFLPANTTSILQPLNQGVIRCFKAMDTRLTFSRIHNAMDADPNLNVMECWKFFNIADCITCIKQAMDAIKPETVNACWRNLWKECLNNFQVFP
;
A
#
# COMPACT_ATOMS: atom_id res chain seq x y z
N MET A 1 -22.92 -17.39 -10.97
CA MET A 1 -22.92 -16.10 -10.27
C MET A 1 -24.11 -16.12 -9.35
N GLU A 2 -23.91 -16.09 -8.04
CA GLU A 2 -25.02 -16.15 -7.08
C GLU A 2 -25.83 -14.84 -7.14
N GLU A 3 -27.14 -14.91 -6.89
CA GLU A 3 -28.07 -13.78 -6.95
C GLU A 3 -27.63 -12.58 -6.10
N LYS A 4 -26.91 -12.84 -5.00
CA LYS A 4 -26.32 -11.81 -4.13
C LYS A 4 -25.19 -11.03 -4.79
N ASP A 5 -24.35 -11.68 -5.59
CA ASP A 5 -23.26 -11.01 -6.30
C ASP A 5 -23.83 -10.02 -7.31
N TYR A 6 -24.89 -10.41 -8.02
CA TYR A 6 -25.56 -9.56 -9.00
C TYR A 6 -26.22 -8.32 -8.39
N LEU A 7 -26.84 -8.44 -7.21
CA LEU A 7 -27.42 -7.30 -6.49
C LEU A 7 -26.33 -6.36 -5.94
N LEU A 8 -25.20 -6.91 -5.48
CA LEU A 8 -24.05 -6.14 -5.03
C LEU A 8 -23.39 -5.38 -6.18
N GLU A 9 -23.23 -6.02 -7.36
CA GLU A 9 -22.71 -5.36 -8.56
C GLU A 9 -23.58 -4.17 -8.97
N GLN A 10 -24.91 -4.35 -9.00
CA GLN A 10 -25.83 -3.27 -9.34
C GLN A 10 -25.74 -2.13 -8.32
N ALA A 11 -25.76 -2.43 -7.02
CA ALA A 11 -25.66 -1.41 -5.98
C ALA A 11 -24.38 -0.58 -6.10
N LEU A 12 -23.24 -1.20 -6.42
CA LEU A 12 -21.95 -0.52 -6.56
C LEU A 12 -21.83 0.29 -7.86
N ARG A 13 -22.40 -0.20 -8.97
CA ARG A 13 -22.45 0.54 -10.25
C ARG A 13 -23.28 1.82 -10.15
N PHE A 14 -24.30 1.85 -9.29
CA PHE A 14 -25.17 3.01 -9.12
C PHE A 14 -24.56 4.16 -8.30
N VAL A 15 -23.39 3.98 -7.66
CA VAL A 15 -22.78 5.00 -6.78
C VAL A 15 -22.06 6.09 -7.57
N HIS A 16 -21.54 5.81 -8.78
CA HIS A 16 -20.84 6.81 -9.59
C HIS A 16 -20.86 6.48 -11.09
N ASN A 17 -21.39 7.39 -11.92
CA ASN A 17 -21.56 7.18 -13.37
C ASN A 17 -20.26 6.94 -14.17
N ASN A 18 -19.08 7.23 -13.59
CA ASN A 18 -17.78 7.13 -14.26
C ASN A 18 -16.84 6.10 -13.62
N THR A 19 -17.36 5.21 -12.77
CA THR A 19 -16.55 4.21 -12.07
C THR A 19 -17.08 2.81 -12.39
N GLU A 20 -16.22 1.97 -12.96
CA GLU A 20 -16.50 0.55 -13.15
C GLU A 20 -15.94 -0.26 -11.98
N VAL A 21 -16.78 -1.12 -11.41
CA VAL A 21 -16.33 -2.12 -10.43
C VAL A 21 -16.18 -3.45 -11.12
N VAL A 22 -14.99 -4.04 -11.03
CA VAL A 22 -14.66 -5.33 -11.62
C VAL A 22 -14.39 -6.35 -10.52
N PHE A 23 -15.15 -7.44 -10.52
CA PHE A 23 -14.94 -8.56 -9.61
C PHE A 23 -13.90 -9.52 -10.19
N LEU A 24 -12.95 -9.93 -9.36
CA LEU A 24 -11.96 -10.92 -9.76
C LEU A 24 -12.54 -12.34 -9.65
N PRO A 25 -12.15 -13.28 -10.54
CA PRO A 25 -12.54 -14.67 -10.40
C PRO A 25 -12.14 -15.25 -9.04
N ALA A 26 -12.92 -16.22 -8.54
CA ALA A 26 -12.63 -16.87 -7.26
C ALA A 26 -11.19 -17.41 -7.21
N ASN A 27 -10.54 -17.29 -6.04
CA ASN A 27 -9.16 -17.73 -5.77
C ASN A 27 -8.06 -17.08 -6.62
N THR A 28 -8.34 -15.97 -7.31
CA THR A 28 -7.33 -15.26 -8.12
C THR A 28 -6.81 -13.99 -7.47
N THR A 29 -7.30 -13.60 -6.28
CA THR A 29 -6.96 -12.35 -5.57
C THR A 29 -5.46 -12.12 -5.43
N SER A 30 -4.68 -13.14 -5.06
CA SER A 30 -3.22 -13.01 -4.91
C SER A 30 -2.51 -12.80 -6.24
N ILE A 31 -3.05 -13.38 -7.31
CA ILE A 31 -2.48 -13.33 -8.65
C ILE A 31 -2.84 -12.00 -9.31
N LEU A 32 -4.13 -11.64 -9.34
CA LEU A 32 -4.63 -10.51 -10.11
C LEU A 32 -4.65 -9.18 -9.34
N GLN A 33 -4.61 -9.16 -8.01
CA GLN A 33 -4.60 -7.88 -7.30
C GLN A 33 -3.20 -7.25 -7.28
N PRO A 34 -3.05 -6.00 -7.75
CA PRO A 34 -1.77 -5.28 -7.77
C PRO A 34 -1.18 -5.10 -6.38
N LEU A 35 -2.04 -4.94 -5.37
CA LEU A 35 -1.61 -4.84 -3.97
C LEU A 35 -0.80 -6.07 -3.54
N ASN A 36 -1.24 -7.26 -3.96
CA ASN A 36 -0.58 -8.54 -3.68
C ASN A 36 0.64 -8.79 -4.61
N GLN A 37 0.71 -8.12 -5.76
CA GLN A 37 1.84 -8.26 -6.70
C GLN A 37 3.11 -7.52 -6.27
N GLY A 38 3.04 -6.63 -5.27
CA GLY A 38 4.25 -6.04 -4.70
C GLY A 38 4.03 -4.77 -3.88
N VAL A 39 2.92 -4.07 -4.06
CA VAL A 39 2.69 -2.78 -3.36
C VAL A 39 2.70 -2.96 -1.84
N ILE A 40 2.03 -4.00 -1.31
CA ILE A 40 2.06 -4.31 0.12
C ILE A 40 3.48 -4.57 0.61
N ARG A 41 4.29 -5.29 -0.18
CA ARG A 41 5.69 -5.58 0.17
C ARG A 41 6.53 -4.30 0.21
N CYS A 42 6.41 -3.45 -0.80
CA CYS A 42 7.11 -2.17 -0.87
C CYS A 42 6.73 -1.27 0.31
N PHE A 43 5.44 -1.17 0.61
CA PHE A 43 4.94 -0.41 1.73
C PHE A 43 5.48 -0.91 3.07
N LYS A 44 5.35 -2.21 3.36
CA LYS A 44 5.85 -2.80 4.61
C LYS A 44 7.35 -2.56 4.80
N ALA A 45 8.15 -2.71 3.74
CA ALA A 45 9.58 -2.47 3.80
C ALA A 45 9.91 -1.00 4.13
N MET A 46 9.19 -0.06 3.54
CA MET A 46 9.38 1.38 3.76
C MET A 46 8.95 1.80 5.17
N ASP A 47 7.77 1.36 5.61
CA ASP A 47 7.23 1.64 6.94
C ASP A 47 8.12 1.06 8.06
N THR A 48 8.56 -0.19 7.89
CA THR A 48 9.51 -0.82 8.82
C THR A 48 10.82 -0.05 8.89
N ARG A 49 11.39 0.34 7.75
CA ARG A 49 12.63 1.13 7.71
C ARG A 49 12.47 2.47 8.45
N LEU A 50 11.40 3.21 8.18
CA LEU A 50 11.13 4.50 8.82
C LEU A 50 10.91 4.37 10.33
N THR A 51 10.21 3.32 10.76
CA THR A 51 9.99 3.03 12.17
C THR A 51 11.31 2.74 12.89
N PHE A 52 12.18 1.90 12.30
CA PHE A 52 13.50 1.65 12.87
C PHE A 52 14.40 2.89 12.86
N SER A 53 14.36 3.72 11.80
CA SER A 53 15.10 4.98 11.77
C SER A 53 14.64 5.93 12.87
N ARG A 54 13.35 6.00 13.19
CA ARG A 54 12.85 6.78 14.33
C ARG A 54 13.42 6.29 15.66
N ILE A 55 13.38 4.98 15.89
CA ILE A 55 13.93 4.37 17.11
C ILE A 55 15.44 4.64 17.22
N HIS A 56 16.17 4.46 16.13
CA HIS A 56 17.61 4.75 16.06
C HIS A 56 17.90 6.21 16.41
N ASN A 57 17.20 7.16 15.76
CA ASN A 57 17.41 8.59 16.01
C ASN A 57 17.08 8.99 17.45
N ALA A 58 16.10 8.33 18.09
CA ALA A 58 15.79 8.57 19.50
C ALA A 58 16.91 8.10 20.42
N MET A 59 17.50 6.92 20.16
CA MET A 59 18.65 6.42 20.94
C MET A 59 19.92 7.25 20.71
N ASP A 60 20.14 7.75 19.49
CA ASP A 60 21.26 8.66 19.21
C ASP A 60 21.13 9.99 19.98
N ALA A 61 19.89 10.46 20.17
CA ALA A 61 19.60 11.72 20.88
C ALA A 61 19.68 11.58 22.40
N ASP A 62 19.33 10.41 22.95
CA ASP A 62 19.45 10.09 24.37
C ASP A 62 20.13 8.72 24.55
N PRO A 63 21.44 8.70 24.86
CA PRO A 63 22.20 7.46 25.06
C PRO A 63 21.72 6.58 26.21
N ASN A 64 20.84 7.08 27.09
CA ASN A 64 20.26 6.28 28.16
C ASN A 64 19.06 5.45 27.70
N LEU A 65 18.48 5.77 26.54
CA LEU A 65 17.35 5.02 25.97
C LEU A 65 17.85 3.76 25.27
N ASN A 66 17.21 2.63 25.58
CA ASN A 66 17.31 1.43 24.78
C ASN A 66 16.13 1.26 23.81
N VAL A 67 16.25 0.30 22.89
CA VAL A 67 15.23 -0.01 21.87
C VAL A 67 13.85 -0.26 22.48
N MET A 68 13.79 -0.98 23.61
CA MET A 68 12.52 -1.35 24.24
C MET A 68 11.83 -0.15 24.88
N GLU A 69 12.60 0.77 25.46
CA GLU A 69 12.08 2.03 26.00
C GLU A 69 11.53 2.91 24.87
N CYS A 70 12.29 3.08 23.79
CA CYS A 70 11.83 3.80 22.61
C CYS A 70 10.53 3.21 22.04
N TRP A 71 10.45 1.88 21.95
CA TRP A 71 9.26 1.19 21.47
C TRP A 71 8.03 1.39 22.37
N LYS A 72 8.21 1.47 23.69
CA LYS A 72 7.11 1.75 24.63
C LYS A 72 6.52 3.16 24.45
N PHE A 73 7.32 4.12 23.99
CA PHE A 73 6.84 5.47 23.69
C PHE A 73 6.20 5.59 22.31
N PHE A 74 6.47 4.64 21.41
CA PHE A 74 5.89 4.61 20.07
C PHE A 74 4.38 4.37 20.14
N ASN A 75 3.61 5.38 19.76
CA ASN A 75 2.15 5.34 19.85
C ASN A 75 1.47 5.36 18.47
N ILE A 76 0.13 5.36 18.46
CA ILE A 76 -0.67 5.32 17.22
C ILE A 76 -0.41 6.56 16.35
N ALA A 77 -0.17 7.74 16.92
CA ALA A 77 0.13 8.93 16.13
C ALA A 77 1.48 8.82 15.41
N ASP A 78 2.48 8.23 16.06
CA ASP A 78 3.77 7.93 15.43
C ASP A 78 3.59 6.93 14.28
N CYS A 79 2.79 5.88 14.50
CA CYS A 79 2.45 4.90 13.48
C CYS A 79 1.77 5.55 12.26
N ILE A 80 0.74 6.37 12.46
CA ILE A 80 0.07 7.09 11.35
C ILE A 80 1.07 7.97 10.59
N THR A 81 1.99 8.61 11.31
CA THR A 81 3.04 9.43 10.69
C THR A 81 4.02 8.58 9.88
N CYS A 82 4.44 7.41 10.39
CA CYS A 82 5.26 6.45 9.63
C CYS A 82 4.55 5.99 8.36
N ILE A 83 3.27 5.63 8.45
CA ILE A 83 2.46 5.18 7.31
C ILE A 83 2.40 6.26 6.23
N LYS A 84 2.14 7.51 6.62
CA LYS A 84 2.10 8.63 5.66
C LYS A 84 3.45 8.83 4.98
N GLN A 85 4.53 8.86 5.76
CA GLN A 85 5.88 9.03 5.23
C GLN A 85 6.31 7.86 4.34
N ALA A 86 5.90 6.63 4.69
CA ALA A 86 6.18 5.44 3.89
C ALA A 86 5.47 5.53 2.54
N MET A 87 4.18 5.91 2.52
CA MET A 87 3.44 6.12 1.28
C MET A 87 4.04 7.21 0.41
N ASP A 88 4.43 8.35 1.00
CA ASP A 88 5.05 9.46 0.26
C ASP A 88 6.42 9.11 -0.32
N ALA A 89 7.16 8.24 0.37
CA ALA A 89 8.50 7.83 -0.04
C ALA A 89 8.49 6.71 -1.10
N ILE A 90 7.36 6.03 -1.30
CA ILE A 90 7.21 5.05 -2.39
C ILE A 90 7.04 5.83 -3.69
N LYS A 91 7.99 5.66 -4.60
CA LYS A 91 7.93 6.33 -5.89
C LYS A 91 6.88 5.69 -6.81
N PRO A 92 6.20 6.47 -7.67
CA PRO A 92 5.25 5.94 -8.64
C PRO A 92 5.83 4.81 -9.50
N GLU A 93 7.10 4.88 -9.89
CA GLU A 93 7.76 3.85 -10.70
C GLU A 93 7.86 2.50 -9.95
N THR A 94 7.98 2.55 -8.62
CA THR A 94 7.99 1.34 -7.77
C THR A 94 6.62 0.67 -7.76
N VAL A 95 5.55 1.47 -7.67
CA VAL A 95 4.18 0.96 -7.75
C VAL A 95 3.90 0.41 -9.14
N ASN A 96 4.28 1.11 -10.20
CA ASN A 96 4.14 0.66 -11.59
C ASN A 96 4.88 -0.65 -11.83
N ALA A 97 6.10 -0.80 -11.31
CA ALA A 97 6.85 -2.05 -11.39
C ALA A 97 6.12 -3.25 -10.78
N CYS A 98 5.25 -3.05 -9.77
CA CYS A 98 4.44 -4.13 -9.20
C CYS A 98 3.41 -4.69 -10.19
N TRP A 99 3.04 -3.93 -11.22
CA TRP A 99 2.10 -4.38 -12.23
C TRP A 99 2.75 -5.19 -13.34
N ARG A 100 4.08 -5.33 -13.37
CA ARG A 100 4.84 -6.00 -14.44
C ARG A 100 4.31 -7.38 -14.83
N ASN A 101 3.86 -8.16 -13.85
CA ASN A 101 3.37 -9.53 -14.07
C ASN A 101 1.95 -9.56 -14.62
N LEU A 102 1.18 -8.48 -14.46
CA LEU A 102 -0.22 -8.37 -14.86
C LEU A 102 -0.42 -7.56 -16.13
N TRP A 103 0.36 -6.49 -16.29
CA TRP A 103 0.19 -5.52 -17.34
C TRP A 103 1.57 -4.95 -17.70
N LYS A 104 2.20 -5.46 -18.76
CA LYS A 104 3.56 -5.04 -19.12
C LYS A 104 3.61 -3.64 -19.71
N GLU A 105 2.56 -3.23 -20.40
CA GLU A 105 2.41 -1.93 -21.08
C GLU A 105 2.31 -0.77 -20.08
N CYS A 106 1.83 -0.99 -18.84
CA CYS A 106 1.77 0.06 -17.82
C CYS A 106 3.18 0.52 -17.34
N LEU A 107 4.23 -0.24 -17.66
CA LEU A 107 5.62 0.11 -17.34
C LEU A 107 6.22 1.11 -18.32
N ASN A 108 5.70 1.15 -19.54
CA ASN A 108 6.29 1.93 -20.64
C ASN A 108 5.63 3.31 -20.83
N ASN A 109 4.46 3.55 -20.20
CA ASN A 109 3.57 4.63 -20.60
C ASN A 109 3.05 5.52 -19.45
N PHE A 110 3.85 5.85 -18.43
CA PHE A 110 3.57 7.08 -17.66
C PHE A 110 4.11 8.32 -18.41
N GLN A 111 3.72 8.46 -19.68
CA GLN A 111 3.48 9.80 -20.20
C GLN A 111 2.09 10.15 -19.69
N VAL A 112 2.06 11.13 -18.78
CA VAL A 112 0.87 11.78 -18.23
C VAL A 112 -0.25 11.73 -19.28
N PHE A 113 -1.37 11.09 -18.95
CA PHE A 113 -2.55 11.09 -19.82
C PHE A 113 -2.86 12.53 -20.25
N PRO A 114 -3.20 12.79 -21.52
CA PRO A 114 -3.50 14.13 -22.01
C PRO A 114 -4.63 14.81 -21.25
#